data_AF-A0A133NQ09-F1
#
_entry.id   AF-A0A133NQ09-F1
#
_cell.length_a   1.000
_cell.length_b   1.000
_cell.length_c   1.000
_cell.angle_alpha   90.00
_cell.angle_beta   90.00
_cell.angle_gamma   90.00
#
_symmetry.space_group_name_H-M   'P 1'
#
loop_
_entity.id
_entity.type
_entity.pdbx_description
1 polymer ?
#
loop_
_entity_poly.entity_id
_entity_poly.type
_entity_poly.pdbx_seq_one_letter_code
_entity_poly.pdbx_strand_id
1 'polypeptide(L)'
;MRLKTIPWKRAAAVLAAACTLGTCCIAGSVAFAETPQGANTADISSVCGVKDGTKTNCTSITIHKYNSPSITSNDFKANGTDMTEALKTLGVNKPLQGVEFTLYKVQKDGKDIDLSKPEGWKEIEDLKGLTKGNAASFFTAAAEGQAAKFTKVPVGQPKETDLNGVAKFDGLAESLYYVEETSTVHAQMDYATEEGKHDWKPITVTYKTDPFFVTTPLSHQTRGSWEWLYNVHVFPKNDVNKDVPTKTAADPNKYYVDEKGNTVIPWNISIPLSAPSEGKKYQKIGFVDSLPTGLKYESVTDVMLVKVQKKPAEGKKATSTDIPLSPKAKDDVKKEYDAAEVKGKVTFSLTSDGLAKIDDIDNYTYTLKVTLNTSVTKGTKNFTNFITGWIDNSKIGDGDENNPCVPTKEEPNKCDNNPHGSSHFATLKITKVAVDAEKKNTNKTLKGAKFAIYSVNDQSTDLTAIKDSTTLGQKTTPVKTSATSSDPLTIETGDDGTAKVDLFIGNGAQASSKKYCLVETDAPAGFKKDPAPHCYNVVAETDTNVKDGVVADNSKTIGNDKATELDKIISALPMTGARGLVVLTLCGIVGIAGTFFYIVMKRRKEQEQE
;
A
#
# COMPACT_ATOMS: atom_id res chain seq x y z
N MET A 1 -44.75 -59.62 47.60
CA MET A 1 -44.51 -58.17 47.62
C MET A 1 -43.60 -57.83 46.44
N ARG A 2 -44.14 -57.17 45.42
CA ARG A 2 -43.41 -56.69 44.23
C ARG A 2 -42.66 -55.41 44.62
N LEU A 3 -41.45 -55.25 44.11
CA LEU A 3 -40.85 -53.96 43.68
C LEU A 3 -39.80 -54.33 42.62
N LYS A 4 -40.28 -54.56 41.40
CA LYS A 4 -40.10 -53.65 40.25
C LYS A 4 -38.64 -53.50 39.84
N THR A 5 -38.21 -54.43 39.00
CA THR A 5 -37.25 -54.19 37.93
C THR A 5 -37.62 -52.90 37.19
N ILE A 6 -36.68 -51.95 37.11
CA ILE A 6 -36.76 -50.81 36.19
C ILE A 6 -35.69 -51.03 35.12
N PRO A 7 -36.07 -51.08 33.82
CA PRO A 7 -35.18 -51.45 32.74
C PRO A 7 -34.35 -50.27 32.23
N TRP A 8 -33.19 -50.61 31.64
CA TRP A 8 -32.37 -49.78 30.77
C TRP A 8 -33.17 -48.78 29.92
N LYS A 9 -32.86 -47.48 30.06
CA LYS A 9 -32.71 -46.51 28.95
C LYS A 9 -31.84 -45.33 29.43
N ARG A 10 -30.52 -45.45 29.31
CA ARG A 10 -29.65 -44.28 29.13
C ARG A 10 -28.92 -44.52 27.83
N ALA A 11 -29.39 -43.84 26.79
CA ALA A 11 -28.81 -43.89 25.46
C ALA A 11 -27.37 -43.36 25.56
N ALA A 12 -26.42 -44.28 25.44
CA ALA A 12 -25.04 -43.98 25.17
C ALA A 12 -24.90 -43.71 23.66
N ALA A 13 -24.35 -42.54 23.30
CA ALA A 13 -23.58 -42.33 22.08
C ALA A 13 -22.97 -40.92 22.13
N VAL A 14 -21.67 -40.82 22.38
CA VAL A 14 -20.84 -39.68 21.99
C VAL A 14 -19.75 -40.26 21.11
N LEU A 15 -19.88 -40.06 19.80
CA LEU A 15 -19.02 -40.65 18.78
C LEU A 15 -17.64 -39.97 18.75
N ALA A 16 -16.58 -40.70 18.42
CA ALA A 16 -15.21 -40.21 18.40
C ALA A 16 -14.78 -39.67 17.02
N ALA A 17 -13.86 -38.72 17.00
CA ALA A 17 -12.87 -38.56 15.94
C ALA A 17 -11.56 -38.08 16.58
N ALA A 18 -10.48 -38.80 16.30
CA ALA A 18 -9.15 -38.46 16.78
C ALA A 18 -8.64 -37.23 16.03
N CYS A 19 -8.20 -36.21 16.76
CA CYS A 19 -7.38 -35.14 16.23
C CYS A 19 -6.02 -35.26 16.90
N THR A 20 -5.06 -35.80 16.17
CA THR A 20 -3.65 -35.58 16.45
C THR A 20 -3.39 -34.08 16.42
N LEU A 21 -3.55 -33.41 17.57
CA LEU A 21 -3.04 -32.07 17.86
C LEU A 21 -1.53 -32.17 17.89
N GLY A 22 -0.98 -32.27 16.69
CA GLY A 22 0.42 -32.40 16.35
C GLY A 22 0.79 -31.41 15.26
N THR A 23 0.34 -30.15 15.41
CA THR A 23 0.98 -28.92 14.94
C THR A 23 0.10 -27.79 15.43
N CYS A 24 0.71 -26.86 16.17
CA CYS A 24 0.18 -25.57 16.61
C CYS A 24 -0.93 -25.00 15.73
N CYS A 25 -1.95 -24.40 16.38
CA CYS A 25 -3.07 -23.70 15.75
C CYS A 25 -2.64 -22.73 14.64
N ILE A 26 -2.52 -23.28 13.44
CA ILE A 26 -2.80 -22.61 12.19
C ILE A 26 -4.05 -23.31 11.67
N ALA A 27 -5.14 -22.55 11.66
CA ALA A 27 -6.30 -22.72 10.79
C ALA A 27 -7.16 -23.99 10.91
N GLY A 28 -8.42 -23.85 11.33
CA GLY A 28 -9.44 -24.90 11.14
C GLY A 28 -9.24 -26.15 12.01
N SER A 29 -9.15 -25.97 13.32
CA SER A 29 -9.43 -27.01 14.28
C SER A 29 -10.57 -26.52 15.18
N VAL A 30 -11.62 -27.31 15.27
CA VAL A 30 -12.52 -27.21 16.41
C VAL A 30 -11.68 -27.40 17.68
N ALA A 31 -11.75 -26.46 18.62
CA ALA A 31 -11.37 -26.78 19.99
C ALA A 31 -12.42 -27.77 20.51
N PHE A 32 -12.13 -29.07 20.39
CA PHE A 32 -12.98 -30.18 20.82
C PHE A 32 -12.10 -31.13 21.63
N ALA A 33 -12.61 -31.68 22.73
CA ALA A 33 -11.87 -32.69 23.47
C ALA A 33 -11.96 -34.07 22.83
N GLU A 34 -10.82 -34.77 22.74
CA GLU A 34 -10.79 -36.23 22.73
C GLU A 34 -11.09 -36.74 24.14
N THR A 35 -11.93 -37.75 24.32
CA THR A 35 -12.03 -38.44 25.62
C THR A 35 -11.82 -39.94 25.42
N PRO A 36 -11.03 -40.63 26.29
CA PRO A 36 -11.34 -42.00 26.62
C PRO A 36 -12.71 -41.99 27.31
N GLN A 37 -13.59 -42.92 26.93
CA GLN A 37 -14.90 -43.21 27.53
C GLN A 37 -15.11 -42.56 28.92
N GLY A 38 -15.93 -41.49 29.01
CA GLY A 38 -16.33 -41.00 30.34
C GLY A 38 -16.78 -39.55 30.53
N ALA A 39 -16.74 -38.65 29.54
CA ALA A 39 -17.32 -37.30 29.75
C ALA A 39 -18.86 -37.38 29.75
N ASN A 40 -19.46 -37.16 30.92
CA ASN A 40 -20.91 -37.19 31.09
C ASN A 40 -21.50 -35.83 30.68
N THR A 41 -22.11 -35.72 29.50
CA THR A 41 -22.84 -34.50 29.07
C THR A 41 -24.08 -34.24 29.92
N ALA A 42 -24.49 -35.22 30.74
CA ALA A 42 -25.57 -35.09 31.71
C ALA A 42 -25.20 -34.23 32.94
N ASP A 43 -23.91 -33.94 33.17
CA ASP A 43 -23.41 -33.16 34.31
C ASP A 43 -22.67 -31.89 33.86
N ILE A 44 -23.19 -31.19 32.83
CA ILE A 44 -22.81 -29.76 32.65
C ILE A 44 -23.35 -29.04 33.88
N SER A 45 -22.44 -28.72 34.80
CA SER A 45 -22.74 -28.01 36.04
C SER A 45 -23.61 -26.79 35.78
N SER A 46 -24.79 -26.71 36.41
CA SER A 46 -25.68 -25.54 36.35
C SER A 46 -25.11 -24.29 37.04
N VAL A 47 -23.82 -24.30 37.42
CA VAL A 47 -23.19 -23.27 38.26
C VAL A 47 -22.74 -22.07 37.44
N CYS A 48 -22.53 -22.22 36.13
CA CYS A 48 -22.35 -21.06 35.28
C CYS A 48 -23.71 -20.36 35.13
N GLY A 49 -23.88 -19.26 35.87
CA GLY A 49 -24.94 -18.30 35.61
C GLY A 49 -26.21 -18.42 36.42
N VAL A 50 -26.32 -19.19 37.50
CA VAL A 50 -27.51 -19.02 38.39
C VAL A 50 -27.17 -18.03 39.49
N LYS A 51 -27.61 -16.78 39.33
CA LYS A 51 -27.68 -15.79 40.41
C LYS A 51 -29.16 -15.52 40.69
N ASP A 52 -29.61 -15.79 41.90
CA ASP A 52 -30.98 -15.57 42.37
C ASP A 52 -32.08 -16.26 41.51
N GLY A 53 -31.79 -17.45 40.97
CA GLY A 53 -32.76 -18.22 40.16
C GLY A 53 -32.87 -17.79 38.70
N THR A 54 -32.13 -16.75 38.28
CA THR A 54 -32.01 -16.32 36.88
C THR A 54 -30.76 -16.88 36.23
N LYS A 55 -30.90 -17.52 35.06
CA LYS A 55 -29.78 -17.99 34.22
C LYS A 55 -29.15 -16.78 33.50
N THR A 56 -27.97 -16.37 33.91
CA THR A 56 -27.13 -15.34 33.28
C THR A 56 -26.09 -15.99 32.38
N ASN A 57 -25.85 -15.40 31.21
CA ASN A 57 -24.72 -15.81 30.40
C ASN A 57 -23.42 -15.49 31.14
N CYS A 58 -22.55 -16.48 31.23
CA CYS A 58 -21.40 -16.48 32.13
C CYS A 58 -20.14 -17.06 31.46
N THR A 59 -20.24 -17.46 30.19
CA THR A 59 -19.11 -17.99 29.43
C THR A 59 -18.36 -16.86 28.71
N SER A 60 -17.10 -17.08 28.41
CA SER A 60 -16.27 -16.14 27.66
C SER A 60 -15.32 -16.85 26.70
N ILE A 61 -14.93 -16.13 25.65
CA ILE A 61 -13.85 -16.51 24.74
C ILE A 61 -12.80 -15.41 24.78
N THR A 62 -11.57 -15.78 25.12
CA THR A 62 -10.40 -14.89 25.10
C THR A 62 -9.47 -15.31 23.96
N ILE A 63 -9.30 -14.44 22.99
CA ILE A 63 -8.42 -14.64 21.84
C ILE A 63 -7.08 -13.99 22.13
N HIS A 64 -5.99 -14.74 22.00
CA HIS A 64 -4.62 -14.27 22.17
C HIS A 64 -3.89 -14.37 20.83
N LYS A 65 -3.61 -13.23 20.21
CA LYS A 65 -3.08 -13.14 18.85
C LYS A 65 -1.57 -12.94 18.84
N TYR A 66 -0.88 -13.79 18.09
CA TYR A 66 0.58 -13.77 17.98
C TYR A 66 1.06 -13.86 16.52
N ASN A 67 2.31 -13.45 16.27
CA ASN A 67 2.99 -13.74 15.01
C ASN A 67 3.43 -15.21 14.92
N SER A 68 3.75 -15.69 13.73
CA SER A 68 4.44 -16.95 13.44
C SER A 68 5.97 -16.85 13.57
N PRO A 69 6.74 -17.97 13.63
CA PRO A 69 6.36 -19.35 13.33
C PRO A 69 5.54 -20.07 14.41
N SER A 70 5.01 -21.26 14.05
CA SER A 70 4.49 -22.26 14.98
C SER A 70 5.47 -22.51 16.12
N ILE A 71 4.94 -22.73 17.34
CA ILE A 71 5.77 -23.20 18.44
C ILE A 71 6.11 -24.64 18.09
N THR A 72 7.38 -24.89 17.79
CA THR A 72 7.85 -26.24 17.47
C THR A 72 8.14 -27.06 18.73
N SER A 73 7.91 -26.50 19.94
CA SER A 73 8.04 -27.27 21.16
C SER A 73 6.86 -28.23 21.28
N ASN A 74 7.17 -29.50 21.56
CA ASN A 74 6.17 -30.54 21.80
C ASN A 74 5.29 -30.24 23.04
N ASP A 75 5.71 -29.26 23.85
CA ASP A 75 5.12 -28.92 25.15
C ASP A 75 4.04 -27.83 25.07
N PHE A 76 3.90 -27.12 23.95
CA PHE A 76 2.83 -26.14 23.77
C PHE A 76 1.69 -26.66 22.90
N LYS A 77 0.58 -27.03 23.54
CA LYS A 77 -0.66 -27.42 22.88
C LYS A 77 -1.82 -26.63 23.47
N ALA A 78 -2.38 -25.71 22.68
CA ALA A 78 -3.57 -24.97 23.08
C ALA A 78 -4.70 -25.96 23.40
N ASN A 79 -5.19 -25.90 24.64
CA ASN A 79 -6.14 -26.85 25.22
C ASN A 79 -7.39 -26.17 25.79
N GLY A 80 -7.55 -24.87 25.51
CA GLY A 80 -8.64 -24.03 26.00
C GLY A 80 -8.37 -23.29 27.31
N THR A 81 -7.31 -23.63 28.05
CA THR A 81 -6.93 -22.91 29.28
C THR A 81 -6.08 -21.69 28.97
N ASP A 82 -5.93 -20.78 29.94
CA ASP A 82 -4.97 -19.68 29.81
C ASP A 82 -3.53 -20.24 29.82
N MET A 83 -2.83 -20.08 28.69
CA MET A 83 -1.45 -20.53 28.51
C MET A 83 -0.49 -19.36 28.26
N THR A 84 -0.87 -18.13 28.62
CA THR A 84 -0.08 -16.92 28.35
C THR A 84 1.32 -16.99 28.96
N GLU A 85 1.46 -17.47 30.20
CA GLU A 85 2.77 -17.60 30.86
C GLU A 85 3.65 -18.69 30.24
N ALA A 86 3.03 -19.80 29.79
CA ALA A 86 3.74 -20.84 29.05
C ALA A 86 4.29 -20.29 27.72
N LEU A 87 3.53 -19.45 27.02
CA LEU A 87 3.98 -18.77 25.80
C LEU A 87 5.13 -17.81 26.04
N LYS A 88 5.02 -16.96 27.07
CA LYS A 88 6.09 -16.02 27.44
C LYS A 88 7.40 -16.75 27.72
N THR A 89 7.35 -17.86 28.44
CA THR A 89 8.51 -18.68 28.79
C THR A 89 9.22 -19.26 27.57
N LEU A 90 8.49 -19.53 26.48
CA LEU A 90 9.08 -20.04 25.24
C LEU A 90 9.80 -18.97 24.42
N GLY A 91 9.48 -17.68 24.59
CA GLY A 91 10.20 -16.55 23.98
C GLY A 91 10.19 -16.49 22.45
N VAL A 92 9.35 -17.29 21.77
CA VAL A 92 9.38 -17.48 20.31
C VAL A 92 8.33 -16.66 19.54
N ASN A 93 7.29 -16.17 20.20
CA ASN A 93 6.19 -15.44 19.56
C ASN A 93 5.92 -14.11 20.28
N LYS A 94 5.66 -13.07 19.49
CA LYS A 94 5.30 -11.72 19.94
C LYS A 94 3.80 -11.49 19.76
N PRO A 95 3.14 -10.83 20.72
CA PRO A 95 1.74 -10.47 20.57
C PRO A 95 1.54 -9.48 19.42
N LEU A 96 0.38 -9.56 18.77
CA LEU A 96 -0.03 -8.62 17.73
C LEU A 96 -1.22 -7.81 18.20
N GLN A 97 -1.05 -6.49 18.32
CA GLN A 97 -2.16 -5.57 18.60
C GLN A 97 -2.81 -5.08 17.30
N GLY A 98 -4.04 -4.54 17.40
CA GLY A 98 -4.76 -3.94 16.27
C GLY A 98 -5.28 -4.94 15.24
N VAL A 99 -5.32 -6.24 15.59
CA VAL A 99 -5.97 -7.27 14.76
C VAL A 99 -7.42 -7.39 15.20
N GLU A 100 -8.35 -7.22 14.27
CA GLU A 100 -9.78 -7.23 14.56
C GLU A 100 -10.37 -8.64 14.40
N PHE A 101 -11.11 -9.07 15.41
CA PHE A 101 -11.90 -10.29 15.38
C PHE A 101 -13.39 -9.97 15.46
N THR A 102 -14.18 -10.66 14.63
CA THR A 102 -15.63 -10.74 14.79
C THR A 102 -16.00 -12.13 15.28
N LEU A 103 -16.74 -12.17 16.38
CA LEU A 103 -17.32 -13.39 16.91
C LEU A 103 -18.73 -13.56 16.37
N TYR A 104 -19.08 -14.76 15.93
CA TYR A 104 -20.44 -15.10 15.53
C TYR A 104 -20.99 -16.26 16.34
N LYS A 105 -22.26 -16.19 16.71
CA LYS A 105 -23.00 -17.32 17.26
C LYS A 105 -23.53 -18.17 16.11
N VAL A 106 -23.28 -19.47 16.17
CA VAL A 106 -23.69 -20.41 15.13
C VAL A 106 -25.11 -20.89 15.39
N GLN A 107 -25.91 -20.95 14.33
CA GLN A 107 -27.29 -21.38 14.36
C GLN A 107 -27.52 -22.50 13.34
N LYS A 108 -28.51 -23.35 13.63
CA LYS A 108 -29.01 -24.37 12.72
C LYS A 108 -30.50 -24.11 12.47
N ASP A 109 -30.89 -24.04 11.20
CA ASP A 109 -32.27 -23.73 10.81
C ASP A 109 -32.83 -22.45 11.46
N GLY A 110 -31.96 -21.43 11.64
CA GLY A 110 -32.30 -20.16 12.29
C GLY A 110 -32.46 -20.23 13.82
N LYS A 111 -32.09 -21.34 14.46
CA LYS A 111 -32.17 -21.54 15.91
C LYS A 111 -30.79 -21.68 16.54
N ASP A 112 -30.67 -21.18 17.75
CA ASP A 112 -29.45 -21.30 18.55
C ASP A 112 -29.16 -22.75 18.95
N ILE A 113 -27.89 -23.14 18.86
CA ILE A 113 -27.40 -24.45 19.27
C ILE A 113 -27.09 -24.40 20.78
N ASP A 114 -27.96 -25.00 21.60
CA ASP A 114 -27.85 -24.99 23.06
C ASP A 114 -26.92 -26.12 23.55
N LEU A 115 -25.66 -25.78 23.84
CA LEU A 115 -24.67 -26.76 24.32
C LEU A 115 -24.79 -27.09 25.81
N SER A 116 -25.74 -26.47 26.54
CA SER A 116 -26.10 -26.92 27.90
C SER A 116 -26.90 -28.23 27.89
N LYS A 117 -27.28 -28.71 26.70
CA LYS A 117 -28.08 -29.92 26.49
C LYS A 117 -27.40 -30.91 25.54
N PRO A 118 -27.56 -32.23 25.76
CA PRO A 118 -27.02 -33.25 24.85
C PRO A 118 -27.48 -33.10 23.38
N GLU A 119 -28.69 -32.60 23.15
CA GLU A 119 -29.24 -32.40 21.81
C GLU A 119 -28.41 -31.40 20.99
N GLY A 120 -27.94 -30.31 21.60
CA GLY A 120 -27.10 -29.32 20.92
C GLY A 120 -25.75 -29.89 20.48
N TRP A 121 -25.15 -30.77 21.29
CA TRP A 121 -23.91 -31.47 20.93
C TRP A 121 -24.09 -32.41 19.74
N LYS A 122 -25.26 -33.04 19.61
CA LYS A 122 -25.60 -33.88 18.47
C LYS A 122 -25.73 -33.06 17.18
N GLU A 123 -26.19 -31.82 17.26
CA GLU A 123 -26.35 -30.97 16.07
C GLU A 123 -25.03 -30.57 15.41
N ILE A 124 -23.93 -30.58 16.18
CA ILE A 124 -22.58 -30.19 15.74
C ILE A 124 -21.64 -31.38 15.56
N GLU A 125 -22.15 -32.61 15.64
CA GLU A 125 -21.36 -33.84 15.56
C GLU A 125 -20.53 -33.94 14.28
N ASP A 126 -21.05 -33.44 13.16
CA ASP A 126 -20.36 -33.48 11.87
C ASP A 126 -19.13 -32.57 11.80
N LEU A 127 -18.93 -31.67 12.77
CA LEU A 127 -17.68 -30.90 12.89
C LEU A 127 -16.48 -31.80 13.23
N LYS A 128 -16.71 -33.05 13.67
CA LYS A 128 -15.65 -34.06 13.87
C LYS A 128 -14.88 -34.38 12.58
N GLY A 129 -15.51 -34.21 11.42
CA GLY A 129 -14.88 -34.39 10.11
C GLY A 129 -14.22 -33.13 9.56
N LEU A 130 -14.14 -32.04 10.34
CA LEU A 130 -13.59 -30.77 9.89
C LEU A 130 -12.09 -30.93 9.59
N THR A 131 -11.72 -30.63 8.35
CA THR A 131 -10.32 -30.52 7.92
C THR A 131 -9.83 -29.07 8.07
N LYS A 132 -8.51 -28.92 8.23
CA LYS A 132 -7.79 -27.63 8.29
C LYS A 132 -8.29 -26.65 7.20
N GLY A 133 -8.61 -25.42 7.58
CA GLY A 133 -9.08 -24.35 6.68
C GLY A 133 -10.52 -24.45 6.16
N ASN A 134 -11.31 -25.46 6.56
CA ASN A 134 -12.64 -25.70 5.97
C ASN A 134 -13.83 -25.17 6.80
N ALA A 135 -13.60 -24.39 7.86
CA ALA A 135 -14.67 -23.98 8.78
C ALA A 135 -15.75 -23.12 8.11
N ALA A 136 -15.35 -22.25 7.18
CA ALA A 136 -16.27 -21.37 6.45
C ALA A 136 -17.26 -22.12 5.55
N SER A 137 -16.91 -23.31 5.07
CA SER A 137 -17.77 -24.09 4.15
C SER A 137 -19.12 -24.47 4.73
N PHE A 138 -19.22 -24.53 6.07
CA PHE A 138 -20.46 -24.85 6.77
C PHE A 138 -21.54 -23.76 6.62
N PHE A 139 -21.17 -22.56 6.18
CA PHE A 139 -22.08 -21.44 5.92
C PHE A 139 -22.41 -21.28 4.43
N THR A 140 -21.89 -22.16 3.58
CA THR A 140 -22.20 -22.21 2.15
C THR A 140 -22.99 -23.47 1.82
N ALA A 141 -23.89 -23.40 0.85
CA ALA A 141 -24.60 -24.57 0.36
C ALA A 141 -23.61 -25.52 -0.35
N ALA A 142 -23.70 -26.82 -0.06
CA ALA A 142 -22.83 -27.82 -0.70
C ALA A 142 -23.15 -28.03 -2.19
N ALA A 143 -24.37 -27.71 -2.61
CA ALA A 143 -24.82 -27.76 -3.99
C ALA A 143 -25.94 -26.74 -4.24
N GLU A 144 -26.15 -26.39 -5.51
CA GLU A 144 -27.25 -25.53 -5.93
C GLU A 144 -28.61 -26.12 -5.49
N GLY A 145 -29.45 -25.29 -4.88
CA GLY A 145 -30.75 -25.71 -4.34
C GLY A 145 -30.72 -26.35 -2.94
N GLN A 146 -29.54 -26.49 -2.30
CA GLN A 146 -29.43 -26.89 -0.88
C GLN A 146 -29.28 -25.66 0.03
N ALA A 147 -29.74 -25.77 1.27
CA ALA A 147 -29.46 -24.78 2.30
C ALA A 147 -28.04 -24.99 2.86
N ALA A 148 -27.39 -23.90 3.28
CA ALA A 148 -26.20 -24.00 4.11
C ALA A 148 -26.51 -24.75 5.40
N LYS A 149 -25.53 -25.49 5.91
CA LYS A 149 -25.72 -26.32 7.11
C LYS A 149 -25.96 -25.50 8.36
N PHE A 150 -25.23 -24.39 8.48
CA PHE A 150 -25.37 -23.43 9.56
C PHE A 150 -25.60 -22.03 9.01
N THR A 151 -26.17 -21.19 9.85
CA THR A 151 -26.13 -19.73 9.73
C THR A 151 -25.32 -19.15 10.89
N LYS A 152 -24.91 -17.89 10.78
CA LYS A 152 -24.14 -17.22 11.83
C LYS A 152 -24.67 -15.81 12.07
N VAL A 153 -24.72 -15.40 13.34
CA VAL A 153 -25.18 -14.07 13.76
C VAL A 153 -24.05 -13.37 14.52
N PRO A 154 -23.68 -12.12 14.19
CA PRO A 154 -22.64 -11.39 14.91
C PRO A 154 -22.94 -11.26 16.41
N VAL A 155 -21.91 -11.43 17.23
CA VAL A 155 -21.97 -11.25 18.68
C VAL A 155 -21.36 -9.89 19.03
N GLY A 156 -22.21 -8.89 19.22
CA GLY A 156 -21.77 -7.53 19.51
C GLY A 156 -20.98 -6.92 18.35
N GLN A 157 -20.15 -5.93 18.68
CA GLN A 157 -19.25 -5.28 17.71
C GLN A 157 -17.94 -6.08 17.59
N PRO A 158 -17.26 -5.99 16.43
CA PRO A 158 -15.89 -6.49 16.28
C PRO A 158 -14.96 -5.93 17.37
N LYS A 159 -13.92 -6.68 17.72
CA LYS A 159 -12.94 -6.29 18.75
C LYS A 159 -11.52 -6.37 18.20
N GLU A 160 -10.77 -5.30 18.35
CA GLU A 160 -9.34 -5.28 18.09
C GLU A 160 -8.56 -5.86 19.28
N THR A 161 -7.44 -6.52 18.98
CA THR A 161 -6.51 -6.99 19.99
C THR A 161 -5.76 -5.81 20.64
N ASP A 162 -5.66 -5.85 21.96
CA ASP A 162 -4.97 -4.83 22.75
C ASP A 162 -3.43 -4.95 22.67
N LEU A 163 -2.72 -4.15 23.48
CA LEU A 163 -1.25 -4.17 23.59
C LEU A 163 -0.66 -5.55 23.96
N ASN A 164 -1.45 -6.44 24.55
CA ASN A 164 -1.03 -7.81 24.88
C ASN A 164 -1.43 -8.82 23.80
N GLY A 165 -1.99 -8.35 22.69
CA GLY A 165 -2.55 -9.18 21.63
C GLY A 165 -3.88 -9.82 22.01
N VAL A 166 -4.63 -9.26 22.97
CA VAL A 166 -5.83 -9.90 23.51
C VAL A 166 -7.12 -9.25 23.01
N ALA A 167 -8.06 -10.07 22.53
CA ALA A 167 -9.44 -9.68 22.28
C ALA A 167 -10.39 -10.62 23.05
N LYS A 168 -11.24 -10.05 23.92
CA LYS A 168 -12.09 -10.84 24.83
C LYS A 168 -13.58 -10.63 24.56
N PHE A 169 -14.35 -11.72 24.49
CA PHE A 169 -15.81 -11.71 24.38
C PHE A 169 -16.41 -12.35 25.64
N ASP A 170 -17.18 -11.56 26.41
CA ASP A 170 -17.77 -11.96 27.69
C ASP A 170 -19.29 -12.10 27.59
N GLY A 171 -19.92 -12.74 28.59
CA GLY A 171 -21.38 -12.82 28.68
C GLY A 171 -22.00 -13.68 27.58
N LEU A 172 -21.27 -14.70 27.15
CA LEU A 172 -21.66 -15.61 26.07
C LEU A 172 -22.58 -16.72 26.59
N ALA A 173 -23.57 -17.08 25.78
CA ALA A 173 -24.41 -18.26 26.03
C ALA A 173 -23.61 -19.54 25.77
N GLU A 174 -24.02 -20.65 26.38
CA GLU A 174 -23.43 -21.97 26.11
C GLU A 174 -23.81 -22.43 24.70
N SER A 175 -22.90 -22.28 23.74
CA SER A 175 -23.18 -22.42 22.31
C SER A 175 -21.92 -22.74 21.50
N LEU A 176 -22.12 -23.08 20.23
CA LEU A 176 -21.08 -23.05 19.21
C LEU A 176 -20.89 -21.61 18.70
N TYR A 177 -19.64 -21.18 18.63
CA TYR A 177 -19.22 -19.90 18.07
C TYR A 177 -18.26 -20.10 16.89
N TYR A 178 -18.26 -19.14 15.98
CA TYR A 178 -17.35 -19.04 14.85
C TYR A 178 -16.55 -17.76 14.99
N VAL A 179 -15.23 -17.89 15.04
CA VAL A 179 -14.28 -16.79 15.19
C VAL A 179 -13.68 -16.47 13.83
N GLU A 180 -13.78 -15.21 13.43
CA GLU A 180 -13.25 -14.71 12.16
C GLU A 180 -12.33 -13.53 12.42
N GLU A 181 -11.12 -13.58 11.88
CA GLU A 181 -10.22 -12.44 11.85
C GLU A 181 -10.66 -11.51 10.71
N THR A 182 -11.34 -10.40 11.04
CA THR A 182 -12.03 -9.56 10.05
C THR A 182 -11.14 -8.46 9.48
N SER A 183 -10.20 -7.92 10.26
CA SER A 183 -9.28 -6.87 9.79
C SER A 183 -7.87 -7.03 10.35
N THR A 184 -6.90 -6.65 9.53
CA THR A 184 -5.46 -6.60 9.88
C THR A 184 -4.84 -5.25 9.54
N VAL A 185 -5.64 -4.25 9.18
CA VAL A 185 -5.17 -2.95 8.69
C VAL A 185 -4.36 -2.22 9.76
N HIS A 186 -4.72 -2.39 11.03
CA HIS A 186 -4.03 -1.77 12.17
C HIS A 186 -3.03 -2.71 12.87
N ALA A 187 -2.70 -3.86 12.26
CA ALA A 187 -1.84 -4.85 12.89
C ALA A 187 -0.44 -4.29 13.15
N GLN A 188 0.02 -4.39 14.40
CA GLN A 188 1.33 -3.94 14.83
C GLN A 188 2.04 -5.02 15.66
N MET A 189 3.37 -4.98 15.64
CA MET A 189 4.23 -5.83 16.46
C MET A 189 5.23 -4.98 17.23
N ASP A 190 5.53 -5.38 18.46
CA ASP A 190 6.48 -4.69 19.32
C ASP A 190 7.93 -5.12 19.02
N TYR A 191 8.80 -4.16 18.74
CA TYR A 191 10.22 -4.36 18.47
C TYR A 191 11.14 -3.93 19.60
N ALA A 192 10.60 -3.52 20.76
CA ALA A 192 11.41 -3.16 21.91
C ALA A 192 12.32 -4.33 22.34
N THR A 193 13.57 -4.00 22.64
CA THR A 193 14.58 -4.94 23.18
C THR A 193 14.78 -4.80 24.68
N GLU A 194 14.20 -3.76 25.28
CA GLU A 194 14.27 -3.46 26.70
C GLU A 194 12.95 -3.81 27.39
N GLU A 195 13.04 -4.47 28.53
CA GLU A 195 11.86 -4.84 29.34
C GLU A 195 11.10 -3.59 29.81
N GLY A 196 9.77 -3.62 29.70
CA GLY A 196 8.90 -2.50 30.11
C GLY A 196 8.84 -1.32 29.12
N LYS A 197 9.50 -1.42 27.95
CA LYS A 197 9.35 -0.46 26.85
C LYS A 197 8.59 -1.10 25.68
N HIS A 198 8.00 -0.24 24.84
CA HIS A 198 7.30 -0.64 23.64
C HIS A 198 7.77 0.17 22.42
N ASP A 199 8.01 -0.50 21.30
CA ASP A 199 8.33 0.06 19.98
C ASP A 199 7.40 -0.59 18.95
N TRP A 200 6.11 -0.23 19.04
CA TRP A 200 5.07 -0.76 18.17
C TRP A 200 5.21 -0.20 16.76
N LYS A 201 5.35 -1.11 15.80
CA LYS A 201 5.45 -0.76 14.38
C LYS A 201 4.41 -1.52 13.56
N PRO A 202 3.82 -0.88 12.54
CA PRO A 202 2.99 -1.56 11.56
C PRO A 202 3.71 -2.75 10.94
N ILE A 203 2.96 -3.81 10.66
CA ILE A 203 3.46 -5.02 9.99
C ILE A 203 2.55 -5.41 8.83
N THR A 204 3.09 -6.13 7.86
CA THR A 204 2.27 -6.79 6.84
C THR A 204 1.84 -8.14 7.36
N VAL A 205 0.54 -8.41 7.42
CA VAL A 205 0.05 -9.79 7.58
C VAL A 205 0.09 -10.46 6.20
N THR A 206 0.92 -11.48 6.05
CA THR A 206 1.10 -12.22 4.80
C THR A 206 0.24 -13.47 4.75
N TYR A 207 -0.18 -13.98 5.90
CA TYR A 207 -1.18 -15.04 6.01
C TYR A 207 -1.98 -14.84 7.29
N LYS A 208 -3.29 -14.69 7.16
CA LYS A 208 -4.21 -14.58 8.29
C LYS A 208 -4.54 -15.93 8.88
N THR A 209 -4.92 -15.95 10.16
CA THR A 209 -5.55 -17.14 10.74
C THR A 209 -6.81 -17.49 9.96
N ASP A 210 -6.94 -18.74 9.52
CA ASP A 210 -8.21 -19.19 8.94
C ASP A 210 -9.26 -19.22 10.05
N PRO A 211 -10.53 -18.89 9.73
CA PRO A 211 -11.60 -18.94 10.70
C PRO A 211 -11.75 -20.32 11.35
N PHE A 212 -12.27 -20.33 12.58
CA PHE A 212 -12.37 -21.56 13.37
C PHE A 212 -13.59 -21.55 14.29
N PHE A 213 -13.99 -22.74 14.71
CA PHE A 213 -15.10 -22.94 15.63
C PHE A 213 -14.59 -23.08 17.07
N VAL A 214 -15.34 -22.51 18.02
CA VAL A 214 -15.10 -22.62 19.47
C VAL A 214 -16.41 -22.95 20.15
N THR A 215 -16.43 -23.95 21.03
CA THR A 215 -17.57 -24.21 21.90
C THR A 215 -17.33 -23.54 23.25
N THR A 216 -18.36 -22.91 23.81
CA THR A 216 -18.40 -22.64 25.24
C THR A 216 -19.63 -23.35 25.83
N PRO A 217 -19.48 -24.17 26.89
CA PRO A 217 -18.23 -24.56 27.52
C PRO A 217 -17.39 -25.51 26.64
N LEU A 218 -16.12 -25.65 26.99
CA LEU A 218 -15.19 -26.61 26.38
C LEU A 218 -14.78 -27.66 27.42
N SER A 219 -14.93 -28.94 27.11
CA SER A 219 -14.48 -30.01 28.01
C SER A 219 -12.95 -30.05 28.06
N HIS A 220 -12.38 -30.21 29.25
CA HIS A 220 -10.95 -30.23 29.49
C HIS A 220 -10.56 -31.42 30.36
N GLN A 221 -9.51 -32.13 29.97
CA GLN A 221 -9.00 -33.28 30.71
C GLN A 221 -7.95 -32.82 31.71
N THR A 222 -8.18 -33.12 32.99
CA THR A 222 -7.14 -33.00 34.02
C THR A 222 -6.63 -34.39 34.41
N ARG A 223 -5.66 -34.46 35.33
CA ARG A 223 -5.11 -35.73 35.81
C ARG A 223 -6.16 -36.50 36.61
N GLY A 224 -6.95 -37.33 35.92
CA GLY A 224 -7.93 -38.25 36.52
C GLY A 224 -9.39 -37.78 36.52
N SER A 225 -9.72 -36.63 35.92
CA SER A 225 -11.10 -36.16 35.79
C SER A 225 -11.33 -35.31 34.53
N TRP A 226 -12.61 -35.07 34.22
CA TRP A 226 -13.08 -34.15 33.19
C TRP A 226 -13.71 -32.93 33.86
N GLU A 227 -13.38 -31.75 33.36
CA GLU A 227 -14.02 -30.50 33.77
C GLU A 227 -14.53 -29.70 32.56
N TRP A 228 -15.38 -28.71 32.81
CA TRP A 228 -15.91 -27.80 31.79
C TRP A 228 -15.27 -26.43 31.95
N LEU A 229 -14.58 -25.96 30.90
CA LEU A 229 -14.06 -24.61 30.79
C LEU A 229 -15.16 -23.69 30.26
N TYR A 230 -15.61 -22.77 31.10
CA TYR A 230 -16.55 -21.73 30.71
C TYR A 230 -15.85 -20.45 30.22
N ASN A 231 -14.57 -20.29 30.58
CA ASN A 231 -13.69 -19.26 30.04
C ASN A 231 -12.67 -19.94 29.12
N VAL A 232 -12.90 -19.86 27.81
CA VAL A 232 -12.09 -20.56 26.81
C VAL A 232 -11.06 -19.61 26.23
N HIS A 233 -9.79 -20.01 26.24
CA HIS A 233 -8.68 -19.26 25.69
C HIS A 233 -8.19 -19.90 24.38
N VAL A 234 -8.01 -19.10 23.34
CA VAL A 234 -7.57 -19.54 22.01
C VAL A 234 -6.38 -18.73 21.53
N PHE A 235 -5.48 -19.35 20.76
CA PHE A 235 -4.17 -18.79 20.40
C PHE A 235 -3.92 -18.78 18.87
N PRO A 236 -4.74 -18.06 18.08
CA PRO A 236 -4.53 -17.95 16.64
C PRO A 236 -3.26 -17.18 16.29
N LYS A 237 -2.68 -17.46 15.12
CA LYS A 237 -1.42 -16.86 14.64
C LYS A 237 -1.52 -16.24 13.26
N ASN A 238 -0.68 -15.24 12.98
CA ASN A 238 -0.47 -14.67 11.65
C ASN A 238 0.97 -14.82 11.20
N ASP A 239 1.17 -15.15 9.93
CA ASP A 239 2.46 -14.92 9.29
C ASP A 239 2.60 -13.44 8.97
N VAL A 240 3.75 -12.86 9.30
CA VAL A 240 3.98 -11.42 9.21
C VAL A 240 5.28 -11.07 8.50
N ASN A 241 5.32 -9.89 7.90
CA ASN A 241 6.53 -9.20 7.48
C ASN A 241 6.67 -7.90 8.28
N LYS A 242 7.90 -7.57 8.68
CA LYS A 242 8.22 -6.32 9.38
C LYS A 242 8.08 -5.09 8.48
N ASP A 243 8.26 -5.29 7.18
CA ASP A 243 8.12 -4.24 6.18
C ASP A 243 6.63 -4.15 5.78
N VAL A 244 6.17 -2.95 5.44
CA VAL A 244 4.78 -2.68 4.99
C VAL A 244 4.72 -2.40 3.50
N PRO A 245 3.57 -2.62 2.84
CA PRO A 245 3.43 -2.29 1.43
C PRO A 245 3.51 -0.77 1.23
N THR A 246 4.15 -0.34 0.14
CA THR A 246 4.32 1.08 -0.17
C THR A 246 3.91 1.39 -1.60
N LYS A 247 3.57 2.65 -1.84
CA LYS A 247 3.39 3.23 -3.17
C LYS A 247 4.03 4.60 -3.18
N THR A 248 4.93 4.88 -4.11
CA THR A 248 5.63 6.17 -4.18
C THR A 248 5.66 6.68 -5.61
N ALA A 249 5.48 8.00 -5.79
CA ALA A 249 5.68 8.63 -7.09
C ALA A 249 7.19 8.74 -7.39
N ALA A 250 7.57 8.42 -8.62
CA ALA A 250 8.87 8.74 -9.18
C ALA A 250 8.81 10.05 -10.00
N ASP A 251 9.96 10.56 -10.41
CA ASP A 251 10.02 11.77 -11.24
C ASP A 251 9.27 11.55 -12.58
N PRO A 252 8.47 12.52 -13.04
CA PRO A 252 7.78 12.39 -14.31
C PRO A 252 8.75 12.39 -15.48
N ASN A 253 8.31 11.83 -16.61
CA ASN A 253 9.04 11.93 -17.88
C ASN A 253 9.15 13.37 -18.41
N LYS A 254 8.31 14.29 -17.93
CA LYS A 254 8.23 15.70 -18.28
C LYS A 254 7.95 16.54 -17.03
N TYR A 255 8.72 17.61 -16.80
CA TYR A 255 8.53 18.50 -15.64
C TYR A 255 7.46 19.57 -15.86
N TYR A 256 6.49 19.28 -16.72
CA TYR A 256 5.32 20.11 -16.99
C TYR A 256 4.15 19.20 -17.39
N VAL A 257 2.92 19.70 -17.29
CA VAL A 257 1.74 19.00 -17.81
C VAL A 257 1.60 19.28 -19.31
N ASP A 258 1.84 18.25 -20.11
CA ASP A 258 1.73 18.32 -21.56
C ASP A 258 0.26 18.39 -22.00
N GLU A 259 -0.07 19.32 -22.88
CA GLU A 259 -1.46 19.53 -23.30
C GLU A 259 -2.09 18.32 -24.01
N LYS A 260 -1.26 17.44 -24.58
CA LYS A 260 -1.70 16.21 -25.25
C LYS A 260 -1.74 15.00 -24.29
N GLY A 261 -1.44 15.20 -23.01
CA GLY A 261 -1.46 14.15 -22.00
C GLY A 261 -0.23 13.23 -22.02
N ASN A 262 0.91 13.66 -22.56
CA ASN A 262 2.12 12.83 -22.61
C ASN A 262 2.99 12.88 -21.35
N THR A 263 2.56 13.63 -20.32
CA THR A 263 3.26 13.67 -19.04
C THR A 263 2.90 12.43 -18.24
N VAL A 264 3.87 11.55 -18.02
CA VAL A 264 3.71 10.29 -17.32
C VAL A 264 4.39 10.35 -15.96
N ILE A 265 3.66 9.96 -14.93
CA ILE A 265 4.15 9.75 -13.56
C ILE A 265 4.24 8.23 -13.33
N PRO A 266 5.44 7.69 -13.06
CA PRO A 266 5.60 6.33 -12.58
C PRO A 266 5.28 6.23 -11.09
N TRP A 267 4.51 5.22 -10.69
CA TRP A 267 4.19 4.89 -9.31
C TRP A 267 4.83 3.56 -8.95
N ASN A 268 5.83 3.59 -8.08
CA ASN A 268 6.53 2.40 -7.61
C ASN A 268 5.77 1.79 -6.43
N ILE A 269 5.23 0.60 -6.65
CA ILE A 269 4.49 -0.18 -5.67
C ILE A 269 5.39 -1.32 -5.19
N SER A 270 5.45 -1.50 -3.87
CA SER A 270 6.23 -2.56 -3.22
C SER A 270 5.34 -3.32 -2.25
N ILE A 271 5.22 -4.63 -2.42
CA ILE A 271 4.45 -5.50 -1.51
C ILE A 271 5.43 -6.54 -0.92
N PRO A 272 5.83 -6.40 0.36
CA PRO A 272 6.71 -7.34 1.01
C PRO A 272 5.97 -8.65 1.33
N LEU A 273 6.64 -9.77 1.07
CA LEU A 273 6.13 -11.13 1.24
C LEU A 273 7.04 -11.90 2.20
N SER A 274 6.44 -12.65 3.11
CA SER A 274 7.13 -13.51 4.10
C SER A 274 6.68 -14.96 3.94
N ALA A 275 7.43 -15.92 4.48
CA ALA A 275 6.97 -17.31 4.46
C ALA A 275 5.60 -17.44 5.12
N PRO A 276 4.57 -17.93 4.41
CA PRO A 276 3.49 -18.56 5.12
C PRO A 276 4.07 -19.79 5.83
N SER A 277 3.72 -20.01 7.08
CA SER A 277 4.20 -21.15 7.85
C SER A 277 3.77 -22.47 7.19
N GLU A 278 4.54 -23.55 7.40
CA GLU A 278 4.20 -24.94 7.03
C GLU A 278 4.19 -25.26 5.52
N GLY A 279 5.00 -24.58 4.70
CA GLY A 279 5.17 -24.93 3.28
C GLY A 279 3.95 -24.59 2.40
N LYS A 280 3.08 -23.71 2.87
CA LYS A 280 1.93 -23.22 2.10
C LYS A 280 2.41 -22.39 0.90
N LYS A 281 1.65 -22.48 -0.20
CA LYS A 281 1.83 -21.61 -1.37
C LYS A 281 0.83 -20.47 -1.31
N TYR A 282 1.24 -19.29 -1.77
CA TYR A 282 0.34 -18.18 -2.00
C TYR A 282 -0.70 -18.54 -3.06
N GLN A 283 -1.93 -18.15 -2.83
CA GLN A 283 -3.08 -18.34 -3.71
C GLN A 283 -3.43 -17.07 -4.47
N LYS A 284 -3.22 -15.89 -3.88
CA LYS A 284 -3.61 -14.62 -4.48
C LYS A 284 -2.71 -13.48 -4.02
N ILE A 285 -2.10 -12.75 -4.95
CA ILE A 285 -1.34 -11.52 -4.64
C ILE A 285 -1.71 -10.48 -5.69
N GLY A 286 -2.04 -9.26 -5.26
CA GLY A 286 -2.41 -8.19 -6.18
C GLY A 286 -2.87 -6.91 -5.52
N PHE A 287 -3.32 -5.97 -6.35
CA PHE A 287 -3.91 -4.72 -5.91
C PHE A 287 -4.90 -4.16 -6.94
N VAL A 288 -5.80 -3.31 -6.45
CA VAL A 288 -6.60 -2.39 -7.27
C VAL A 288 -6.17 -0.96 -6.94
N ASP A 289 -5.93 -0.20 -8.00
CA ASP A 289 -5.68 1.23 -7.97
C ASP A 289 -6.90 1.96 -8.56
N SER A 290 -7.59 2.75 -7.75
CA SER A 290 -8.65 3.63 -8.24
C SER A 290 -8.05 4.98 -8.57
N LEU A 291 -7.79 5.21 -9.86
CA LEU A 291 -7.07 6.39 -10.31
C LEU A 291 -7.85 7.66 -9.93
N PRO A 292 -7.22 8.62 -9.23
CA PRO A 292 -7.85 9.89 -8.93
C PRO A 292 -8.18 10.66 -10.23
N THR A 293 -9.16 11.56 -10.12
CA THR A 293 -9.50 12.45 -11.25
C THR A 293 -8.25 13.18 -11.73
N GLY A 294 -8.02 13.13 -13.03
CA GLY A 294 -6.88 13.78 -13.65
C GLY A 294 -5.75 12.84 -14.04
N LEU A 295 -5.75 11.59 -13.56
CA LEU A 295 -4.84 10.54 -14.00
C LEU A 295 -5.52 9.57 -14.96
N LYS A 296 -4.74 9.02 -15.91
CA LYS A 296 -5.17 7.93 -16.80
C LYS A 296 -4.15 6.81 -16.79
N TYR A 297 -4.63 5.58 -16.91
CA TYR A 297 -3.78 4.40 -17.03
C TYR A 297 -2.99 4.45 -18.33
N GLU A 298 -1.67 4.21 -18.26
CA GLU A 298 -0.82 4.05 -19.44
C GLU A 298 -0.32 2.61 -19.56
N SER A 299 0.36 2.12 -18.53
CA SER A 299 0.95 0.77 -18.54
C SER A 299 1.38 0.32 -17.14
N VAL A 300 1.72 -0.97 -17.05
CA VAL A 300 2.53 -1.51 -15.95
C VAL A 300 3.88 -1.93 -16.51
N THR A 301 4.96 -1.53 -15.85
CA THR A 301 6.36 -1.87 -16.19
C THR A 301 7.11 -2.36 -14.95
N ASP A 302 8.35 -2.82 -15.15
CA ASP A 302 9.30 -3.15 -14.08
C ASP A 302 8.75 -4.12 -13.02
N VAL A 303 7.91 -5.06 -13.47
CA VAL A 303 7.31 -6.08 -12.60
C VAL A 303 8.34 -7.14 -12.27
N MET A 304 8.67 -7.28 -10.99
CA MET A 304 9.65 -8.26 -10.54
C MET A 304 9.41 -8.71 -9.10
N LEU A 305 9.93 -9.89 -8.76
CA LEU A 305 10.11 -10.34 -7.39
C LEU A 305 11.57 -10.14 -7.00
N VAL A 306 11.81 -9.37 -5.94
CA VAL A 306 13.14 -9.24 -5.32
C VAL A 306 13.29 -10.31 -4.25
N LYS A 307 14.15 -11.31 -4.50
CA LYS A 307 14.44 -12.45 -3.62
C LYS A 307 15.66 -12.14 -2.76
N VAL A 308 15.50 -12.10 -1.44
CA VAL A 308 16.57 -11.76 -0.47
C VAL A 308 16.75 -12.86 0.57
N GLN A 309 17.99 -13.26 0.85
CA GLN A 309 18.27 -14.31 1.82
C GLN A 309 17.99 -13.85 3.26
N LYS A 310 17.18 -14.60 4.03
CA LYS A 310 16.82 -14.27 5.42
C LYS A 310 18.00 -14.28 6.38
N LYS A 311 18.87 -15.29 6.24
CA LYS A 311 20.05 -15.47 7.07
C LYS A 311 21.29 -15.63 6.18
N PRO A 312 22.04 -14.55 5.91
CA PRO A 312 23.32 -14.69 5.24
C PRO A 312 24.31 -15.47 6.13
N ALA A 313 25.31 -16.09 5.51
CA ALA A 313 26.43 -16.66 6.25
C ALA A 313 27.11 -15.58 7.11
N GLU A 314 27.64 -15.98 8.27
CA GLU A 314 28.29 -15.06 9.21
C GLU A 314 29.38 -14.23 8.51
N GLY A 315 29.35 -12.92 8.72
CA GLY A 315 30.26 -11.96 8.08
C GLY A 315 29.96 -11.62 6.61
N LYS A 316 28.88 -12.15 6.01
CA LYS A 316 28.47 -11.82 4.62
C LYS A 316 27.20 -10.96 4.58
N LYS A 317 27.11 -10.10 3.56
CA LYS A 317 25.86 -9.38 3.23
C LYS A 317 24.85 -10.35 2.61
N ALA A 318 23.56 -10.11 2.86
CA ALA A 318 22.49 -10.83 2.18
C ALA A 318 22.58 -10.63 0.66
N THR A 319 22.44 -11.72 -0.08
CA THR A 319 22.35 -11.66 -1.54
C THR A 319 20.93 -11.30 -1.94
N SER A 320 20.80 -10.47 -2.99
CA SER A 320 19.53 -10.07 -3.59
C SER A 320 19.53 -10.50 -5.05
N THR A 321 18.44 -11.10 -5.51
CA THR A 321 18.23 -11.49 -6.91
C THR A 321 16.90 -10.95 -7.39
N ASP A 322 16.90 -10.26 -8.54
CA ASP A 322 15.69 -9.76 -9.17
C ASP A 322 15.16 -10.80 -10.16
N ILE A 323 13.90 -11.19 -10.00
CA ILE A 323 13.20 -12.16 -10.85
C ILE A 323 12.14 -11.38 -11.64
N PRO A 324 12.42 -10.98 -12.89
CA PRO A 324 11.45 -10.25 -13.71
C PRO A 324 10.24 -11.13 -14.04
N LEU A 325 9.05 -10.52 -14.12
CA LEU A 325 7.80 -11.19 -14.46
C LEU A 325 7.24 -10.69 -15.80
N SER A 326 6.56 -11.57 -16.55
CA SER A 326 6.00 -11.30 -17.89
C SER A 326 4.47 -11.22 -17.92
N PRO A 327 3.88 -10.22 -18.62
CA PRO A 327 2.43 -10.13 -18.85
C PRO A 327 1.93 -11.00 -20.02
N LYS A 328 2.83 -11.63 -20.78
CA LYS A 328 2.51 -12.34 -22.02
C LYS A 328 2.95 -13.79 -21.95
N ALA A 329 2.06 -14.66 -22.42
CA ALA A 329 2.46 -15.99 -22.83
C ALA A 329 3.30 -15.86 -24.13
N LYS A 330 4.55 -16.32 -24.11
CA LYS A 330 5.33 -16.64 -25.32
C LYS A 330 5.43 -18.17 -25.43
N ASP A 331 5.87 -18.68 -26.58
CA ASP A 331 5.87 -20.11 -26.91
C ASP A 331 6.52 -21.06 -25.87
N ASP A 332 7.24 -20.54 -24.85
CA ASP A 332 7.69 -21.28 -23.66
C ASP A 332 7.57 -20.52 -22.30
N VAL A 333 7.15 -19.24 -22.30
CA VAL A 333 7.03 -18.43 -21.08
C VAL A 333 5.56 -18.24 -20.78
N LYS A 334 5.09 -18.74 -19.64
CA LYS A 334 3.70 -18.57 -19.22
C LYS A 334 3.44 -17.12 -18.79
N LYS A 335 2.18 -16.70 -18.86
CA LYS A 335 1.76 -15.39 -18.35
C LYS A 335 1.93 -15.39 -16.84
N GLU A 336 2.76 -14.51 -16.28
CA GLU A 336 3.09 -14.51 -14.84
C GLU A 336 2.25 -13.48 -14.08
N TYR A 337 1.76 -12.43 -14.72
CA TYR A 337 0.82 -11.49 -14.12
C TYR A 337 -0.24 -11.00 -15.10
N ASP A 338 -1.33 -10.50 -14.52
CA ASP A 338 -2.43 -9.81 -15.17
C ASP A 338 -2.46 -8.35 -14.74
N ALA A 339 -2.64 -7.45 -15.70
CA ALA A 339 -2.92 -6.05 -15.45
C ALA A 339 -4.00 -5.57 -16.43
N ALA A 340 -5.03 -4.88 -15.92
CA ALA A 340 -6.14 -4.38 -16.72
C ALA A 340 -6.68 -3.09 -16.12
N GLU A 341 -7.30 -2.26 -16.95
CA GLU A 341 -8.04 -1.07 -16.51
C GLU A 341 -9.51 -1.20 -16.93
N VAL A 342 -10.41 -0.94 -15.99
CA VAL A 342 -11.85 -0.88 -16.24
C VAL A 342 -12.43 0.30 -15.46
N LYS A 343 -12.92 1.32 -16.17
CA LYS A 343 -13.61 2.49 -15.58
C LYS A 343 -12.79 3.24 -14.53
N GLY A 344 -11.51 3.48 -14.80
CA GLY A 344 -10.57 4.16 -13.93
C GLY A 344 -10.01 3.30 -12.80
N LYS A 345 -10.37 2.00 -12.73
CA LYS A 345 -9.82 1.04 -11.78
C LYS A 345 -8.79 0.17 -12.49
N VAL A 346 -7.53 0.27 -12.07
CA VAL A 346 -6.44 -0.57 -12.56
C VAL A 346 -6.30 -1.76 -11.61
N THR A 347 -6.51 -2.96 -12.12
CA THR A 347 -6.30 -4.21 -11.38
C THR A 347 -4.95 -4.80 -11.76
N PHE A 348 -4.17 -5.24 -10.78
CA PHE A 348 -2.96 -6.04 -10.96
C PHE A 348 -3.05 -7.31 -10.12
N SER A 349 -2.71 -8.47 -10.69
CA SER A 349 -2.63 -9.72 -9.96
C SER A 349 -1.57 -10.66 -10.50
N LEU A 350 -0.87 -11.36 -9.61
CA LEU A 350 -0.05 -12.50 -10.02
C LEU A 350 -0.95 -13.67 -10.45
N THR A 351 -0.61 -14.31 -11.56
CA THR A 351 -1.24 -15.56 -12.00
C THR A 351 -0.68 -16.74 -11.20
N SER A 352 -1.21 -17.95 -11.42
CA SER A 352 -0.63 -19.19 -10.89
C SER A 352 0.86 -19.36 -11.22
N ASP A 353 1.30 -18.91 -12.41
CA ASP A 353 2.70 -19.06 -12.83
C ASP A 353 3.61 -18.00 -12.20
N GLY A 354 3.09 -16.78 -11.97
CA GLY A 354 3.80 -15.76 -11.20
C GLY A 354 3.94 -16.15 -9.73
N LEU A 355 2.88 -16.69 -9.12
CA LEU A 355 2.91 -17.21 -7.75
C LEU A 355 3.89 -18.38 -7.61
N ALA A 356 4.02 -19.23 -8.63
CA ALA A 356 4.97 -20.33 -8.63
C ALA A 356 6.46 -19.91 -8.61
N LYS A 357 6.78 -18.63 -8.90
CA LYS A 357 8.14 -18.08 -8.75
C LYS A 357 8.52 -17.82 -7.31
N ILE A 358 7.56 -17.84 -6.39
CA ILE A 358 7.79 -17.72 -4.95
C ILE A 358 7.96 -19.15 -4.41
N ASP A 359 9.16 -19.71 -4.59
CA ASP A 359 9.41 -21.15 -4.48
C ASP A 359 10.17 -21.60 -3.23
N ASP A 360 11.02 -20.72 -2.68
CA ASP A 360 11.86 -20.99 -1.50
C ASP A 360 11.69 -19.88 -0.46
N ILE A 361 10.53 -19.88 0.18
CA ILE A 361 10.18 -18.82 1.11
C ILE A 361 10.65 -19.08 2.53
N ASP A 362 11.01 -20.32 2.87
CA ASP A 362 11.60 -20.64 4.17
C ASP A 362 12.97 -19.96 4.34
N ASN A 363 13.79 -19.96 3.28
CA ASN A 363 15.14 -19.39 3.32
C ASN A 363 15.22 -17.93 2.83
N TYR A 364 14.22 -17.47 2.07
CA TYR A 364 14.23 -16.14 1.44
C TYR A 364 12.97 -15.33 1.77
N THR A 365 13.10 -14.02 1.81
CA THR A 365 11.97 -13.10 1.67
C THR A 365 11.83 -12.71 0.22
N TYR A 366 10.60 -12.36 -0.16
CA TYR A 366 10.30 -11.84 -1.49
C TYR A 366 9.68 -10.45 -1.35
N THR A 367 9.88 -9.60 -2.34
CA THR A 367 9.15 -8.34 -2.45
C THR A 367 8.67 -8.20 -3.88
N LEU A 368 7.36 -8.15 -4.07
CA LEU A 368 6.78 -7.81 -5.36
C LEU A 368 6.96 -6.32 -5.59
N LYS A 369 7.64 -5.97 -6.69
CA LYS A 369 7.77 -4.60 -7.18
C LYS A 369 7.03 -4.44 -8.49
N VAL A 370 6.29 -3.35 -8.61
CA VAL A 370 5.48 -3.00 -9.79
C VAL A 370 5.61 -1.50 -10.02
N THR A 371 5.88 -1.08 -11.25
CA THR A 371 5.78 0.33 -11.64
C THR A 371 4.51 0.53 -12.45
N LEU A 372 3.54 1.24 -11.87
CA LEU A 372 2.32 1.65 -12.57
C LEU A 372 2.56 3.03 -13.19
N ASN A 373 2.44 3.13 -14.51
CA ASN A 373 2.60 4.39 -15.23
C ASN A 373 1.23 5.02 -15.48
N THR A 374 1.09 6.29 -15.13
CA THR A 374 -0.15 7.06 -15.39
C THR A 374 0.15 8.36 -16.11
N SER A 375 -0.66 8.73 -17.10
CA SER A 375 -0.61 10.05 -17.70
C SER A 375 -1.39 11.08 -16.89
N VAL A 376 -0.91 12.32 -16.91
CA VAL A 376 -1.50 13.47 -16.24
C VAL A 376 -2.29 14.29 -17.26
N THR A 377 -3.58 14.47 -17.01
CA THR A 377 -4.43 15.29 -17.87
C THR A 377 -4.24 16.78 -17.60
N LYS A 378 -4.47 17.62 -18.61
CA LYS A 378 -4.34 19.08 -18.53
C LYS A 378 -5.13 19.66 -17.35
N GLY A 379 -4.49 20.56 -16.60
CA GLY A 379 -5.09 21.22 -15.43
C GLY A 379 -5.05 20.40 -14.13
N THR A 380 -4.52 19.18 -14.17
CA THR A 380 -4.30 18.35 -12.98
C THR A 380 -3.04 18.83 -12.26
N LYS A 381 -3.15 19.12 -10.95
CA LYS A 381 -2.10 19.78 -10.19
C LYS A 381 -1.65 18.98 -8.97
N ASN A 382 -2.56 18.73 -8.05
CA ASN A 382 -2.28 17.97 -6.84
C ASN A 382 -3.11 16.72 -6.84
N PHE A 383 -2.45 15.58 -6.72
CA PHE A 383 -3.12 14.30 -6.65
C PHE A 383 -2.34 13.36 -5.76
N THR A 384 -3.09 12.61 -4.96
CA THR A 384 -2.60 11.47 -4.19
C THR A 384 -3.21 10.22 -4.79
N ASN A 385 -2.39 9.22 -5.05
CA ASN A 385 -2.80 7.99 -5.69
C ASN A 385 -2.64 6.82 -4.72
N PHE A 386 -3.71 6.07 -4.47
CA PHE A 386 -3.81 5.03 -3.44
C PHE A 386 -3.93 3.63 -4.07
N ILE A 387 -3.57 2.58 -3.34
CA ILE A 387 -3.93 1.20 -3.73
C ILE A 387 -4.65 0.48 -2.60
N THR A 388 -5.58 -0.39 -2.96
CA THR A 388 -6.13 -1.43 -2.08
C THR A 388 -5.56 -2.76 -2.53
N GLY A 389 -4.82 -3.46 -1.67
CA GLY A 389 -4.10 -4.68 -2.03
C GLY A 389 -4.56 -5.91 -1.27
N TRP A 390 -4.04 -7.07 -1.65
CA TRP A 390 -4.26 -8.32 -0.94
C TRP A 390 -3.06 -9.26 -1.03
N ILE A 391 -2.89 -10.03 0.04
CA ILE A 391 -2.02 -11.21 0.12
C ILE A 391 -2.90 -12.34 0.68
N ASP A 392 -3.26 -13.27 -0.19
CA ASP A 392 -4.29 -14.28 0.02
C ASP A 392 -5.60 -13.65 0.55
N ASN A 393 -5.98 -13.99 1.78
CA ASN A 393 -7.16 -13.46 2.47
C ASN A 393 -6.85 -12.22 3.34
N SER A 394 -5.60 -11.76 3.34
CA SER A 394 -5.15 -10.56 4.06
C SER A 394 -5.35 -9.32 3.19
N LYS A 395 -5.92 -8.27 3.77
CA LYS A 395 -6.13 -6.98 3.10
C LYS A 395 -4.93 -6.06 3.33
N ILE A 396 -4.59 -5.27 2.31
CA ILE A 396 -3.64 -4.16 2.39
C ILE A 396 -4.43 -2.86 2.25
N GLY A 397 -4.43 -2.07 3.33
CA GLY A 397 -5.23 -0.85 3.42
C GLY A 397 -6.73 -1.13 3.60
N ASP A 398 -7.49 -0.04 3.63
CA ASP A 398 -8.95 -0.05 3.69
C ASP A 398 -9.56 -0.42 2.33
N GLY A 399 -10.79 -0.94 2.35
CA GLY A 399 -11.54 -1.37 1.16
C GLY A 399 -11.38 -2.86 0.81
N ASP A 400 -11.77 -3.23 -0.41
CA ASP A 400 -11.51 -4.54 -1.03
C ASP A 400 -11.37 -4.44 -2.56
N GLU A 401 -11.16 -5.57 -3.24
CA GLU A 401 -10.97 -5.63 -4.69
C GLU A 401 -12.16 -5.06 -5.49
N ASN A 402 -13.39 -5.25 -5.00
CA ASN A 402 -14.60 -4.77 -5.67
C ASN A 402 -14.92 -3.32 -5.28
N ASN A 403 -14.65 -2.99 -4.02
CA ASN A 403 -14.88 -1.71 -3.37
C ASN A 403 -13.56 -1.15 -2.81
N PRO A 404 -12.60 -0.78 -3.68
CA PRO A 404 -11.33 -0.22 -3.23
C PRO A 404 -11.56 1.10 -2.49
N CYS A 405 -10.69 1.42 -1.54
CA CYS A 405 -10.79 2.71 -0.84
C CYS A 405 -10.55 3.86 -1.82
N VAL A 406 -11.46 4.82 -1.83
CA VAL A 406 -11.37 6.06 -2.61
C VAL A 406 -11.68 7.22 -1.65
N PRO A 407 -10.75 8.19 -1.48
CA PRO A 407 -11.02 9.36 -0.66
C PRO A 407 -12.10 10.23 -1.34
N THR A 408 -12.95 10.85 -0.52
CA THR A 408 -13.97 11.79 -0.98
C THR A 408 -13.58 13.22 -0.58
N LYS A 409 -14.31 14.23 -1.07
CA LYS A 409 -14.06 15.60 -0.62
C LYS A 409 -14.40 15.79 0.86
N GLU A 410 -15.41 15.05 1.32
CA GLU A 410 -15.91 15.07 2.70
C GLU A 410 -15.00 14.26 3.63
N GLU A 411 -14.38 13.18 3.13
CA GLU A 411 -13.47 12.29 3.86
C GLU A 411 -12.11 12.15 3.12
N PRO A 412 -11.30 13.22 3.03
CA PRO A 412 -10.07 13.21 2.24
C PRO A 412 -9.00 12.24 2.78
N ASN A 413 -9.05 11.95 4.08
CA ASN A 413 -8.05 11.14 4.79
C ASN A 413 -8.51 9.68 5.01
N LYS A 414 -9.66 9.29 4.43
CA LYS A 414 -10.27 7.96 4.64
C LYS A 414 -9.34 6.81 4.26
N CYS A 415 -8.47 7.02 3.28
CA CYS A 415 -7.58 6.00 2.74
C CYS A 415 -6.13 6.21 3.17
N ASP A 416 -5.85 7.00 4.20
CA ASP A 416 -4.46 7.30 4.62
C ASP A 416 -3.71 6.05 5.11
N ASN A 417 -4.45 5.02 5.57
CA ASN A 417 -3.89 3.71 5.93
C ASN A 417 -3.49 2.87 4.70
N ASN A 418 -3.97 3.22 3.50
CA ASN A 418 -3.61 2.53 2.27
C ASN A 418 -2.23 2.99 1.79
N PRO A 419 -1.45 2.13 1.11
CA PRO A 419 -0.23 2.56 0.44
C PRO A 419 -0.56 3.63 -0.61
N HIS A 420 0.09 4.79 -0.49
CA HIS A 420 -0.17 5.93 -1.36
C HIS A 420 1.05 6.82 -1.55
N GLY A 421 1.05 7.55 -2.65
CA GLY A 421 2.02 8.62 -2.90
C GLY A 421 1.32 9.84 -3.49
N SER A 422 1.95 11.00 -3.41
CA SER A 422 1.46 12.23 -4.04
C SER A 422 2.46 12.79 -5.04
N SER A 423 1.94 13.55 -6.00
CA SER A 423 2.74 14.35 -6.92
C SER A 423 2.07 15.70 -7.14
N HIS A 424 2.90 16.72 -7.33
CA HIS A 424 2.46 18.11 -7.31
C HIS A 424 2.96 18.85 -8.54
N PHE A 425 2.05 19.52 -9.23
CA PHE A 425 2.28 20.52 -10.26
C PHE A 425 1.63 21.84 -9.82
N ALA A 426 2.12 22.95 -10.35
CA ALA A 426 1.53 24.26 -10.11
C ALA A 426 1.56 25.14 -11.36
N THR A 427 0.56 25.99 -11.53
CA THR A 427 0.53 26.92 -12.65
C THR A 427 1.45 28.10 -12.37
N LEU A 428 2.41 28.33 -13.26
CA LEU A 428 3.06 29.63 -13.41
C LEU A 428 2.30 30.45 -14.45
N LYS A 429 1.91 31.68 -14.08
CA LYS A 429 1.27 32.65 -14.97
C LYS A 429 2.20 33.83 -15.20
N ILE A 430 2.44 34.16 -16.46
CA ILE A 430 3.17 35.36 -16.86
C ILE A 430 2.19 36.32 -17.52
N THR A 431 2.23 37.60 -17.13
CA THR A 431 1.58 38.72 -17.82
C THR A 431 2.68 39.60 -18.42
N LYS A 432 2.70 39.73 -19.73
CA LYS A 432 3.65 40.58 -20.44
C LYS A 432 3.04 41.97 -20.64
N VAL A 433 3.79 43.01 -20.27
CA VAL A 433 3.35 44.40 -20.40
C VAL A 433 4.42 45.29 -21.05
N ALA A 434 4.00 46.44 -21.55
CA ALA A 434 4.92 47.52 -21.90
C ALA A 434 5.42 48.23 -20.64
N VAL A 435 6.65 48.74 -20.66
CA VAL A 435 7.12 49.70 -19.65
C VAL A 435 7.06 51.14 -20.16
N ASP A 436 6.92 52.09 -19.25
CA ASP A 436 6.99 53.52 -19.55
C ASP A 436 8.43 54.05 -19.60
N ALA A 437 8.58 55.37 -19.80
CA ALA A 437 9.88 56.02 -19.86
C ALA A 437 10.68 55.93 -18.55
N GLU A 438 10.02 55.68 -17.42
CA GLU A 438 10.62 55.49 -16.09
C GLU A 438 10.89 54.02 -15.76
N LYS A 439 10.76 53.12 -16.75
CA LYS A 439 10.92 51.66 -16.61
C LYS A 439 9.89 51.01 -15.69
N LYS A 440 8.72 51.63 -15.50
CA LYS A 440 7.62 51.05 -14.71
C LYS A 440 6.67 50.29 -15.63
N ASN A 441 6.18 49.16 -15.14
CA ASN A 441 5.16 48.37 -15.83
C ASN A 441 3.87 49.17 -16.03
N THR A 442 3.33 49.15 -17.25
CA THR A 442 2.05 49.77 -17.58
C THR A 442 0.92 48.74 -17.62
N ASN A 443 -0.32 49.19 -17.75
CA ASN A 443 -1.49 48.31 -17.96
C ASN A 443 -1.62 47.80 -19.41
N LYS A 444 -0.72 48.18 -20.32
CA LYS A 444 -0.77 47.74 -21.71
C LYS A 444 -0.13 46.35 -21.84
N THR A 445 -0.96 45.33 -22.03
CA THR A 445 -0.52 43.95 -22.20
C THR A 445 0.01 43.68 -23.62
N LEU A 446 0.91 42.70 -23.75
CA LEU A 446 1.64 42.41 -24.98
C LEU A 446 1.51 40.95 -25.42
N LYS A 447 0.97 40.75 -26.62
CA LYS A 447 0.88 39.46 -27.32
C LYS A 447 2.21 39.04 -27.95
N GLY A 448 2.46 37.73 -27.99
CA GLY A 448 3.48 37.11 -28.84
C GLY A 448 4.89 37.10 -28.24
N ALA A 449 5.04 37.40 -26.95
CA ALA A 449 6.32 37.16 -26.26
C ALA A 449 6.50 35.66 -26.05
N LYS A 450 7.66 35.10 -26.42
CA LYS A 450 7.99 33.69 -26.16
C LYS A 450 9.04 33.54 -25.08
N PHE A 451 8.82 32.65 -24.13
CA PHE A 451 9.76 32.38 -23.03
C PHE A 451 10.19 30.92 -23.00
N ALA A 452 11.51 30.68 -22.96
CA ALA A 452 12.08 29.38 -22.65
C ALA A 452 12.18 29.16 -21.14
N ILE A 453 11.88 27.95 -20.68
CA ILE A 453 11.80 27.62 -19.24
C ILE A 453 12.97 26.72 -18.83
N TYR A 454 13.57 27.05 -17.68
CA TYR A 454 14.69 26.36 -17.08
C TYR A 454 14.39 26.01 -15.62
N SER A 455 14.72 24.79 -15.19
CA SER A 455 14.68 24.39 -13.78
C SER A 455 16.00 24.77 -13.13
N VAL A 456 15.95 25.33 -11.92
CA VAL A 456 17.17 25.53 -11.11
C VAL A 456 17.66 24.16 -10.62
N ASN A 457 18.96 23.91 -10.70
CA ASN A 457 19.55 22.61 -10.37
C ASN A 457 19.60 22.41 -8.84
N ASP A 458 20.07 23.42 -8.12
CA ASP A 458 20.14 23.43 -6.65
C ASP A 458 19.05 24.36 -6.09
N GLN A 459 18.05 23.77 -5.43
CA GLN A 459 16.92 24.50 -4.87
C GLN A 459 17.30 25.41 -3.68
N SER A 460 18.51 25.30 -3.13
CA SER A 460 19.04 26.25 -2.14
C SER A 460 19.57 27.55 -2.75
N THR A 461 19.78 27.59 -4.07
CA THR A 461 20.32 28.75 -4.81
C THR A 461 19.51 30.02 -4.56
N ASP A 462 20.18 31.09 -4.15
CA ASP A 462 19.60 32.44 -4.19
C ASP A 462 19.35 32.84 -5.65
N LEU A 463 18.08 33.15 -5.97
CA LEU A 463 17.65 33.49 -7.32
C LEU A 463 18.33 34.76 -7.86
N THR A 464 18.76 35.67 -6.99
CA THR A 464 19.51 36.87 -7.40
C THR A 464 20.87 36.54 -8.01
N ALA A 465 21.38 35.33 -7.76
CA ALA A 465 22.64 34.85 -8.28
C ALA A 465 22.54 34.24 -9.70
N ILE A 466 21.36 34.29 -10.34
CA ILE A 466 21.11 33.95 -11.74
C ILE A 466 20.66 35.23 -12.45
N LYS A 467 21.62 35.97 -13.00
CA LYS A 467 21.41 37.35 -13.48
C LYS A 467 21.67 37.53 -14.97
N ASP A 468 22.30 36.54 -15.60
CA ASP A 468 22.75 36.58 -16.99
C ASP A 468 22.78 35.18 -17.59
N SER A 469 23.06 35.08 -18.89
CA SER A 469 23.13 33.81 -19.62
C SER A 469 24.20 32.86 -19.08
N THR A 470 25.30 33.40 -18.55
CA THR A 470 26.42 32.60 -18.02
C THR A 470 26.02 31.90 -16.73
N THR A 471 25.47 32.65 -15.78
CA THR A 471 24.98 32.13 -14.50
C THR A 471 23.76 31.23 -14.68
N LEU A 472 22.90 31.52 -15.66
CA LEU A 472 21.81 30.64 -16.06
C LEU A 472 22.33 29.26 -16.51
N GLY A 473 23.29 29.22 -17.43
CA GLY A 473 23.85 27.96 -17.94
C GLY A 473 24.60 27.13 -16.90
N GLN A 474 25.12 27.76 -15.85
CA GLN A 474 25.80 27.06 -14.75
C GLN A 474 24.83 26.48 -13.71
N LYS A 475 23.70 27.15 -13.46
CA LYS A 475 22.84 26.86 -12.31
C LYS A 475 21.50 26.25 -12.67
N THR A 476 21.18 26.18 -13.96
CA THR A 476 19.89 25.70 -14.42
C THR A 476 20.03 24.65 -15.51
N THR A 477 18.95 23.92 -15.75
CA THR A 477 18.79 22.98 -16.86
C THR A 477 17.51 23.30 -17.61
N PRO A 478 17.50 23.26 -18.96
CA PRO A 478 16.29 23.43 -19.74
C PRO A 478 15.19 22.45 -19.30
N VAL A 479 13.96 22.93 -19.10
CA VAL A 479 12.81 22.03 -18.99
C VAL A 479 12.54 21.47 -20.37
N LYS A 480 12.85 20.20 -20.62
CA LYS A 480 12.81 19.63 -21.97
C LYS A 480 11.40 19.26 -22.38
N THR A 481 11.09 19.39 -23.68
CA THR A 481 9.81 18.96 -24.25
C THR A 481 9.70 17.43 -24.39
N SER A 482 10.83 16.73 -24.46
CA SER A 482 10.96 15.26 -24.48
C SER A 482 12.34 14.83 -23.98
N ALA A 483 12.50 13.55 -23.63
CA ALA A 483 13.76 13.00 -23.12
C ALA A 483 14.95 13.13 -24.10
N THR A 484 14.66 13.10 -25.41
CA THR A 484 15.67 13.14 -26.49
C THR A 484 15.93 14.54 -27.05
N SER A 485 15.09 15.53 -26.72
CA SER A 485 15.25 16.91 -27.19
C SER A 485 16.16 17.73 -26.26
N SER A 486 17.00 18.56 -26.85
CA SER A 486 17.73 19.62 -26.14
C SER A 486 16.92 20.92 -26.02
N ASP A 487 15.79 21.03 -26.71
CA ASP A 487 15.03 22.26 -26.80
C ASP A 487 14.27 22.54 -25.49
N PRO A 488 14.40 23.74 -24.93
CA PRO A 488 13.59 24.14 -23.78
C PRO A 488 12.11 24.19 -24.17
N LEU A 489 11.27 23.85 -23.20
CA LEU A 489 9.86 24.15 -23.21
C LEU A 489 9.68 25.67 -23.37
N THR A 490 8.86 26.05 -24.33
CA THR A 490 8.52 27.44 -24.58
C THR A 490 7.04 27.71 -24.34
N ILE A 491 6.75 28.91 -23.83
CA ILE A 491 5.38 29.44 -23.70
C ILE A 491 5.27 30.76 -24.45
N GLU A 492 4.10 31.06 -24.99
CA GLU A 492 3.83 32.28 -25.75
C GLU A 492 2.65 33.05 -25.16
N THR A 493 2.75 34.39 -25.07
CA THR A 493 1.65 35.21 -24.57
C THR A 493 0.54 35.39 -25.60
N GLY A 494 -0.70 35.16 -25.15
CA GLY A 494 -1.91 35.31 -25.96
C GLY A 494 -2.34 36.76 -26.19
N ASP A 495 -3.56 36.94 -26.72
CA ASP A 495 -4.15 38.27 -27.00
C ASP A 495 -4.32 39.14 -25.75
N ASP A 496 -4.55 38.52 -24.60
CA ASP A 496 -4.62 39.20 -23.30
C ASP A 496 -3.23 39.53 -22.72
N GLY A 497 -2.17 39.14 -23.44
CA GLY A 497 -0.77 39.26 -23.05
C GLY A 497 -0.36 38.31 -21.92
N THR A 498 -1.12 37.24 -21.68
CA THR A 498 -0.78 36.24 -20.66
C THR A 498 -0.35 34.90 -21.25
N ALA A 499 0.47 34.17 -20.51
CA ALA A 499 0.84 32.78 -20.78
C ALA A 499 0.78 31.97 -19.47
N LYS A 500 0.40 30.70 -19.57
CA LYS A 500 0.30 29.78 -18.42
C LYS A 500 0.99 28.45 -18.73
N VAL A 501 1.58 27.85 -17.71
CA VAL A 501 2.18 26.52 -17.76
C VAL A 501 2.09 25.85 -16.41
N ASP A 502 1.69 24.58 -16.38
CA ASP A 502 1.67 23.77 -15.18
C ASP A 502 3.03 23.06 -15.06
N LEU A 503 3.84 23.47 -14.08
CA LEU A 503 5.20 22.99 -13.86
C LEU A 503 5.24 22.00 -12.69
N PHE A 504 6.07 20.97 -12.81
CA PHE A 504 6.29 20.00 -11.74
C PHE A 504 6.92 20.66 -10.52
N ILE A 505 6.41 20.38 -9.33
CA ILE A 505 6.93 20.91 -8.07
C ILE A 505 7.74 19.84 -7.35
N GLY A 506 7.16 18.65 -7.20
CA GLY A 506 7.81 17.53 -6.54
C GLY A 506 6.85 16.40 -6.20
N ASN A 507 7.41 15.34 -5.63
CA ASN A 507 6.67 14.18 -5.15
C ASN A 507 6.61 14.18 -3.62
N GLY A 508 5.56 13.58 -3.06
CA GLY A 508 5.34 13.45 -1.63
C GLY A 508 4.79 14.73 -0.97
N ALA A 509 4.21 14.55 0.21
CA ALA A 509 3.46 15.59 0.92
C ALA A 509 4.27 16.83 1.32
N GLN A 510 5.61 16.74 1.30
CA GLN A 510 6.51 17.84 1.68
C GLN A 510 6.89 18.75 0.51
N ALA A 511 6.50 18.41 -0.73
CA ALA A 511 6.81 19.20 -1.91
C ALA A 511 5.95 20.49 -1.96
N SER A 512 6.53 21.61 -1.52
CA SER A 512 5.81 22.89 -1.36
C SER A 512 6.18 23.95 -2.39
N SER A 513 7.36 23.88 -3.03
CA SER A 513 7.76 24.81 -4.08
C SER A 513 8.95 24.30 -4.90
N LYS A 514 9.15 24.88 -6.09
CA LYS A 514 10.32 24.63 -6.94
C LYS A 514 10.71 25.89 -7.72
N LYS A 515 12.01 26.11 -7.85
CA LYS A 515 12.59 27.29 -8.51
C LYS A 515 12.76 27.08 -10.01
N TYR A 516 12.24 28.03 -10.79
CA TYR A 516 12.29 28.08 -12.25
C TYR A 516 12.79 29.43 -12.74
N CYS A 517 13.40 29.46 -13.91
CA CYS A 517 13.82 30.67 -14.62
C CYS A 517 13.22 30.70 -16.02
N LEU A 518 12.83 31.89 -16.47
CA LEU A 518 12.28 32.17 -17.78
C LEU A 518 13.20 33.11 -18.53
N VAL A 519 13.45 32.82 -19.80
CA VAL A 519 14.25 33.67 -20.69
C VAL A 519 13.41 34.04 -21.89
N GLU A 520 13.23 35.34 -22.15
CA GLU A 520 12.56 35.78 -23.37
C GLU A 520 13.39 35.37 -24.59
N THR A 521 12.78 34.64 -25.51
CA THR A 521 13.40 34.12 -26.73
C THR A 521 13.00 34.94 -27.94
N ASP A 522 11.73 35.33 -28.01
CA ASP A 522 11.18 36.26 -29.00
C ASP A 522 10.40 37.37 -28.28
N ALA A 523 10.69 38.63 -28.62
CA ALA A 523 9.98 39.78 -28.06
C ALA A 523 8.66 40.04 -28.80
N PRO A 524 7.65 40.66 -28.16
CA PRO A 524 6.47 41.17 -28.84
C PRO A 524 6.80 42.12 -29.99
N ALA A 525 5.97 42.14 -31.02
CA ALA A 525 6.13 43.04 -32.15
C ALA A 525 6.23 44.52 -31.70
N GLY A 526 7.32 45.20 -32.11
CA GLY A 526 7.57 46.60 -31.75
C GLY A 526 8.25 46.82 -30.39
N PHE A 527 8.68 45.75 -29.72
CA PHE A 527 9.37 45.80 -28.43
C PHE A 527 10.78 45.22 -28.52
N LYS A 528 11.66 45.71 -27.65
CA LYS A 528 13.03 45.20 -27.49
C LYS A 528 13.00 43.92 -26.65
N LYS A 529 13.78 42.93 -27.07
CA LYS A 529 13.99 41.68 -26.34
C LYS A 529 14.67 41.92 -24.99
N ASP A 530 14.13 41.33 -23.94
CA ASP A 530 14.72 41.30 -22.61
C ASP A 530 15.77 40.19 -22.50
N PRO A 531 17.06 40.53 -22.32
CA PRO A 531 18.11 39.54 -22.18
C PRO A 531 18.21 38.93 -20.77
N ALA A 532 17.52 39.48 -19.78
CA ALA A 532 17.63 39.05 -18.38
C ALA A 532 16.80 37.78 -18.10
N PRO A 533 17.37 36.78 -17.41
CA PRO A 533 16.59 35.70 -16.84
C PRO A 533 15.64 36.19 -15.75
N HIS A 534 14.40 35.71 -15.77
CA HIS A 534 13.39 35.97 -14.75
C HIS A 534 13.16 34.71 -13.93
N CYS A 535 13.67 34.68 -12.70
CA CYS A 535 13.61 33.50 -11.84
C CYS A 535 12.59 33.67 -10.71
N TYR A 536 11.83 32.61 -10.45
CA TYR A 536 10.74 32.58 -9.48
C TYR A 536 10.76 31.30 -8.66
N ASN A 537 10.35 31.40 -7.40
CA ASN A 537 9.95 30.25 -6.61
C ASN A 537 8.48 29.95 -6.89
N VAL A 538 8.18 28.87 -7.60
CA VAL A 538 6.82 28.46 -7.93
C VAL A 538 6.29 27.59 -6.79
N VAL A 539 5.21 28.03 -6.16
CA VAL A 539 4.63 27.40 -4.97
C VAL A 539 3.56 26.39 -5.37
N ALA A 540 3.50 25.26 -4.68
CA ALA A 540 2.43 24.27 -4.85
C ALA A 540 1.05 24.91 -4.61
N GLU A 541 0.08 24.51 -5.41
CA GLU A 541 -1.28 25.02 -5.26
C GLU A 541 -2.05 24.23 -4.20
N THR A 542 -2.95 24.89 -3.49
CA THR A 542 -3.88 24.31 -2.52
C THR A 542 -5.23 25.00 -2.65
N ASP A 543 -6.28 24.37 -2.15
CA ASP A 543 -7.63 24.97 -2.16
C ASP A 543 -7.70 26.30 -1.38
N THR A 544 -6.75 26.57 -0.50
CA THR A 544 -6.69 27.77 0.34
C THR A 544 -5.83 28.89 -0.23
N ASN A 545 -4.86 28.59 -1.11
CA ASN A 545 -3.91 29.58 -1.62
C ASN A 545 -4.17 30.02 -3.08
N VAL A 546 -5.02 29.29 -3.80
CA VAL A 546 -5.43 29.65 -5.17
C VAL A 546 -6.54 30.70 -5.15
N LYS A 547 -6.32 31.82 -5.84
CA LYS A 547 -7.34 32.84 -6.11
C LYS A 547 -7.38 33.11 -7.61
N ASP A 548 -8.57 33.20 -8.22
CA ASP A 548 -8.72 33.40 -9.66
C ASP A 548 -7.95 32.38 -10.54
N GLY A 549 -7.86 31.14 -10.05
CA GLY A 549 -7.29 30.00 -10.78
C GLY A 549 -5.76 29.89 -10.77
N VAL A 550 -5.04 30.73 -10.02
CA VAL A 550 -3.59 30.61 -9.79
C VAL A 550 -3.21 31.12 -8.40
N VAL A 551 -2.10 30.64 -7.83
CA VAL A 551 -1.53 31.23 -6.62
C VAL A 551 -0.97 32.61 -6.94
N ALA A 552 -1.24 33.62 -6.12
CA ALA A 552 -0.77 34.99 -6.34
C ALA A 552 0.76 35.05 -6.50
N ASP A 553 1.50 34.29 -5.69
CA ASP A 553 2.96 34.16 -5.78
C ASP A 553 3.44 33.50 -7.09
N ASN A 554 2.57 32.80 -7.82
CA ASN A 554 2.90 32.22 -9.12
C ASN A 554 2.44 33.11 -10.29
N SER A 555 1.84 34.27 -10.04
CA SER A 555 1.45 35.23 -11.07
C SER A 555 2.47 36.37 -11.16
N LYS A 556 3.20 36.44 -12.27
CA LYS A 556 4.33 37.37 -12.46
C LYS A 556 4.10 38.29 -13.65
N THR A 557 4.61 39.52 -13.54
CA THR A 557 4.54 40.52 -14.60
C THR A 557 5.95 40.82 -15.13
N ILE A 558 6.14 40.75 -16.44
CA ILE A 558 7.41 41.02 -17.11
C ILE A 558 7.22 42.16 -18.11
N GLY A 559 7.94 43.27 -17.93
CA GLY A 559 7.88 44.46 -18.77
C GLY A 559 8.84 44.41 -19.95
N ASN A 560 8.47 44.96 -21.13
CA ASN A 560 9.42 45.21 -22.23
C ASN A 560 9.44 46.69 -22.59
N ASP A 561 10.64 47.14 -22.93
CA ASP A 561 10.90 48.43 -23.56
C ASP A 561 10.35 48.47 -24.98
N LYS A 562 9.77 49.59 -25.39
CA LYS A 562 9.48 49.84 -26.81
C LYS A 562 10.79 49.83 -27.60
N ALA A 563 10.78 49.18 -28.76
CA ALA A 563 11.94 49.18 -29.65
C ALA A 563 12.17 50.60 -30.20
N THR A 564 13.42 51.07 -30.13
CA THR A 564 13.84 52.27 -30.87
C THR A 564 13.98 51.95 -32.36
N GLU A 565 14.05 52.97 -33.23
CA GLU A 565 14.33 52.76 -34.65
C GLU A 565 15.66 52.01 -34.87
N LEU A 566 16.65 52.24 -34.01
CA LEU A 566 17.91 51.50 -34.04
C LEU A 566 17.72 50.02 -33.65
N ASP A 567 16.90 49.73 -32.64
CA ASP A 567 16.59 48.34 -32.26
C ASP A 567 15.83 47.60 -33.37
N LYS A 568 14.92 48.29 -34.08
CA LYS A 568 14.21 47.74 -35.23
C LYS A 568 15.17 47.38 -36.36
N ILE A 569 16.11 48.28 -36.68
CA ILE A 569 17.16 48.02 -37.68
C ILE A 569 18.04 46.83 -37.25
N ILE A 570 18.49 46.79 -35.99
CA ILE A 570 19.31 45.69 -35.48
C ILE A 570 18.55 44.34 -35.49
N SER A 571 17.23 44.36 -35.25
CA SER A 571 16.39 43.16 -35.29
C SER A 571 16.04 42.68 -36.70
N ALA A 572 16.03 43.57 -37.70
CA ALA A 572 15.68 43.29 -39.09
C ALA A 572 16.89 42.92 -39.97
N LEU A 573 18.11 43.15 -39.48
CA LEU A 573 19.32 42.72 -40.19
C LEU A 573 19.44 41.19 -40.16
N PRO A 574 19.54 40.51 -41.31
CA PRO A 574 19.89 39.09 -41.33
C PRO A 574 21.24 38.94 -40.64
N MET A 575 21.34 38.04 -39.66
CA MET A 575 22.54 37.88 -38.85
C MET A 575 23.75 37.38 -39.68
N THR A 576 24.44 38.28 -40.35
CA THR A 576 25.73 38.02 -40.98
C THR A 576 26.79 38.85 -40.26
N GLY A 577 27.75 38.20 -39.59
CA GLY A 577 29.05 38.81 -39.32
C GLY A 577 29.65 38.64 -37.91
N ALA A 578 28.88 38.57 -36.83
CA ALA A 578 29.46 38.40 -35.48
C ALA A 578 28.53 37.75 -34.44
N ARG A 579 27.21 37.87 -34.59
CA ARG A 579 26.21 37.23 -33.70
C ARG A 579 25.82 35.80 -34.12
N GLY A 580 26.13 35.41 -35.35
CA GLY A 580 25.98 34.03 -35.82
C GLY A 580 26.88 33.03 -35.07
N LEU A 581 28.01 33.51 -34.52
CA LEU A 581 28.84 32.69 -33.64
C LEU A 581 28.12 32.38 -32.34
N VAL A 582 27.38 33.32 -31.72
CA VAL A 582 26.73 33.11 -30.41
C VAL A 582 25.55 32.15 -30.50
N VAL A 583 24.77 32.17 -31.59
CA VAL A 583 23.69 31.19 -31.82
C VAL A 583 24.25 29.79 -32.12
N LEU A 584 25.35 29.69 -32.88
CA LEU A 584 26.08 28.42 -33.05
C LEU A 584 26.87 28.00 -31.79
N THR A 585 27.14 28.90 -30.84
CA THR A 585 27.82 28.55 -29.57
C THR A 585 26.81 28.05 -28.53
N LEU A 586 25.57 28.57 -28.53
CA LEU A 586 24.45 28.03 -27.76
C LEU A 586 24.02 26.63 -28.23
N CYS A 587 24.08 26.35 -29.53
CA CYS A 587 23.86 24.99 -30.06
C CYS A 587 25.15 24.12 -30.07
N GLY A 588 26.34 24.73 -30.17
CA GLY A 588 27.62 24.04 -30.40
C GLY A 588 28.41 23.67 -29.13
N ILE A 589 28.12 24.28 -27.98
CA ILE A 589 28.77 23.89 -26.70
C ILE A 589 28.26 22.53 -26.19
N VAL A 590 27.11 22.05 -26.64
CA VAL A 590 26.60 20.71 -26.26
C VAL A 590 27.32 19.58 -27.02
N GLY A 591 28.06 19.87 -28.11
CA GLY A 591 28.65 18.85 -29.00
C GLY A 591 30.17 18.61 -28.90
N ILE A 592 30.96 19.51 -28.28
CA ILE A 592 32.44 19.47 -28.43
C ILE A 592 33.21 19.20 -27.13
N ALA A 593 32.55 19.14 -25.97
CA ALA A 593 33.22 18.74 -24.72
C ALA A 593 33.55 17.24 -24.63
N GLY A 594 32.86 16.37 -25.39
CA GLY A 594 33.07 14.91 -25.36
C GLY A 594 34.19 14.40 -26.28
N THR A 595 34.42 15.03 -27.43
CA THR A 595 35.37 14.56 -28.44
C THR A 595 36.79 15.09 -28.25
N PHE A 596 36.97 16.31 -27.72
CA PHE A 596 38.32 16.84 -27.43
C PHE A 596 38.98 16.15 -26.23
N PHE A 597 38.21 15.72 -25.22
CA PHE A 597 38.75 15.01 -24.07
C PHE A 597 39.18 13.57 -24.43
N TYR A 598 38.48 12.91 -25.36
CA TYR A 598 38.85 11.58 -25.85
C TYR A 598 40.12 11.60 -26.73
N ILE A 599 40.29 12.63 -27.58
CA ILE A 599 41.47 12.76 -28.45
C ILE A 599 42.73 13.15 -27.66
N VAL A 600 42.60 14.00 -26.63
CA VAL A 600 43.73 14.40 -25.77
C VAL A 600 44.14 13.27 -24.82
N MET A 601 43.21 12.45 -24.32
CA MET A 601 43.58 11.26 -23.53
C MET A 601 44.16 10.12 -24.38
N LYS A 602 43.74 9.96 -25.64
CA LYS A 602 44.34 8.95 -26.54
C LYS A 602 45.79 9.30 -26.89
N ARG A 603 46.11 10.58 -27.12
CA ARG A 603 47.50 11.03 -27.35
C ARG A 603 48.39 10.97 -26.10
N ARG A 604 47.84 11.09 -24.89
CA ARG A 604 48.64 10.93 -23.65
C ARG A 604 48.96 9.48 -23.29
N LYS A 605 48.18 8.50 -23.78
CA LYS A 605 48.49 7.07 -23.58
C LYS A 605 49.48 6.49 -24.60
N GLU A 606 49.66 7.14 -25.75
CA GLU A 606 50.63 6.72 -26.77
C GLU A 606 52.06 7.27 -26.51
N GLN A 607 52.23 8.18 -25.53
CA GLN A 607 53.55 8.71 -25.12
C GLN A 607 54.08 8.15 -23.79
N GLU A 608 53.40 7.15 -23.20
CA GLU A 608 53.87 6.43 -22.01
C GLU A 608 54.29 4.97 -22.34
N GLN A 609 54.52 4.65 -23.62
CA GLN A 609 55.01 3.34 -24.10
C GLN A 609 56.20 3.42 -25.09
N GLU A 610 57.05 4.44 -25.00
CA GLU A 610 58.46 4.34 -25.46
C GLU A 610 59.44 4.64 -24.32
#